data_AF-A0A510GGK2-F1
#
_entry.id   AF-A0A510GGK2-F1
#
_cell.length_a   1.000
_cell.length_b   1.000
_cell.length_c   1.000
_cell.angle_alpha   90.00
_cell.angle_beta   90.00
_cell.angle_gamma   90.00
#
_symmetry.space_group_name_H-M   'P 1'
#
loop_
_entity.id
_entity.type
_entity.pdbx_description
1 polymer ?
#
loop_
_entity_poly.entity_id
_entity_poly.type
_entity_poly.pdbx_seq_one_letter_code
_entity_poly.pdbx_strand_id
1 'polypeptide(L)'
;MSYTLNKIKENDKIEIERMLKSHLNPELGEKLMNSLTHSWEQQGIEKGRKKEKIIIAKKMLSIKEPINKIINFTGLKKRRN
;
A
#
# COMPACT_ATOMS: atom_id res chain seq x y z
N MET A 1 -19.23 -0.28 9.53
CA MET A 1 -18.09 -1.20 9.35
C MET A 1 -17.39 -0.80 8.06
N SER A 2 -16.16 -0.26 8.12
CA SER A 2 -15.42 0.14 6.92
C SER A 2 -14.36 -0.93 6.63
N TYR A 3 -14.57 -1.71 5.57
CA TYR A 3 -13.59 -2.70 5.13
C TYR A 3 -12.35 -1.96 4.62
N THR A 4 -11.26 -1.99 5.40
CA THR A 4 -9.99 -1.44 4.93
C THR A 4 -9.50 -2.29 3.75
N LEU A 5 -9.47 -1.70 2.56
CA LEU A 5 -9.00 -2.25 1.26
C LEU A 5 -7.57 -2.85 1.27
N ASN A 6 -6.91 -2.93 2.42
CA ASN A 6 -5.52 -3.40 2.57
C ASN A 6 -5.35 -4.93 2.46
N LYS A 7 -6.44 -5.69 2.29
CA LYS A 7 -6.44 -7.17 2.31
C LYS A 7 -7.08 -7.84 1.08
N ILE A 8 -7.38 -7.10 0.02
CA ILE A 8 -7.90 -7.71 -1.22
C ILE A 8 -6.76 -8.48 -1.89
N LYS A 9 -6.90 -9.80 -2.03
CA LYS A 9 -5.95 -10.66 -2.75
C LYS A 9 -6.05 -10.42 -4.25
N GLU A 10 -5.02 -10.79 -5.01
CA GLU A 10 -5.03 -10.65 -6.48
C GLU A 10 -6.27 -11.30 -7.12
N ASN A 11 -6.68 -12.48 -6.61
CA ASN A 11 -7.88 -13.18 -7.07
C ASN A 11 -9.17 -12.38 -6.80
N ASP A 12 -9.27 -11.74 -5.64
CA ASP A 12 -10.43 -10.92 -5.27
C ASP A 12 -10.52 -9.68 -6.18
N LYS A 13 -9.37 -9.11 -6.60
CA LYS A 13 -9.33 -8.00 -7.58
C LYS A 13 -9.88 -8.43 -8.94
N ILE A 14 -9.48 -9.60 -9.42
CA ILE A 14 -9.93 -10.17 -10.71
C ILE A 14 -11.44 -10.44 -10.67
N GLU A 15 -11.96 -10.95 -9.54
CA GLU A 15 -13.38 -11.19 -9.37
C GLU A 15 -14.19 -9.89 -9.35
N ILE A 16 -13.69 -8.86 -8.66
CA ILE A 16 -14.28 -7.51 -8.67
C ILE A 16 -14.30 -6.94 -10.09
N GLU A 17 -13.20 -7.03 -10.85
CA GLU A 17 -13.17 -6.57 -12.25
C GLU A 17 -14.20 -7.30 -13.12
N ARG A 18 -14.36 -8.62 -12.96
CA ARG A 18 -15.38 -9.39 -13.70
C ARG A 18 -16.79 -8.95 -13.33
N MET A 19 -17.08 -8.74 -12.05
CA MET A 19 -18.40 -8.28 -11.58
C MET A 19 -18.73 -6.89 -12.13
N LEU A 20 -17.76 -5.96 -12.07
CA LEU A 20 -17.93 -4.60 -12.58
C LEU A 20 -18.17 -4.57 -14.10
N LYS A 21 -17.46 -5.41 -14.87
CA LYS A 21 -17.65 -5.52 -16.33
C LYS A 21 -18.99 -6.16 -16.72
N SER A 22 -19.54 -7.04 -15.89
CA SER A 22 -20.75 -7.81 -16.23
C SER A 22 -22.06 -7.21 -15.72
N HIS A 23 -22.02 -6.40 -14.66
CA HIS A 23 -23.24 -5.94 -13.97
C HIS A 23 -23.42 -4.42 -13.91
N LEU A 24 -22.47 -3.62 -14.43
CA LEU A 24 -22.60 -2.17 -14.46
C LEU A 24 -22.85 -1.62 -15.86
N ASN A 25 -23.56 -0.48 -15.89
CA ASN A 25 -23.54 0.45 -17.01
C ASN A 25 -22.06 0.69 -17.44
N PRO A 26 -21.73 0.63 -18.74
CA PRO A 26 -20.38 0.85 -19.27
C PRO A 26 -19.65 2.08 -18.68
N GLU A 27 -20.32 3.22 -18.60
CA GLU A 27 -19.75 4.49 -18.11
C GLU A 27 -19.43 4.44 -16.60
N LEU A 28 -20.33 3.85 -15.82
CA LEU A 28 -20.14 3.68 -14.37
C LEU A 28 -19.06 2.63 -14.07
N GLY A 29 -19.02 1.55 -14.85
CA GLY A 29 -18.01 0.50 -14.77
C GLY A 29 -16.62 1.04 -15.08
N GLU A 30 -16.47 1.85 -16.12
CA GLU A 30 -15.20 2.49 -16.49
C GLU A 30 -14.70 3.43 -15.39
N LYS A 31 -15.57 4.29 -14.85
CA LYS A 31 -15.20 5.21 -13.76
C LYS A 31 -14.73 4.48 -12.50
N LEU A 32 -15.40 3.38 -12.13
CA LEU A 32 -15.03 2.57 -10.98
C LEU A 32 -13.73 1.80 -11.22
N MET A 33 -13.53 1.21 -12.40
CA MET A 33 -12.28 0.54 -12.76
C MET A 33 -11.09 1.51 -12.71
N ASN A 34 -11.23 2.72 -13.24
CA ASN A 34 -10.18 3.74 -13.18
C ASN A 34 -9.84 4.14 -11.74
N SER A 35 -10.85 4.29 -10.87
CA SER A 35 -10.63 4.59 -9.45
C SER A 35 -9.93 3.44 -8.71
N LEU A 36 -10.29 2.19 -9.01
CA LEU A 36 -9.66 1.00 -8.43
C LEU A 36 -8.21 0.84 -8.86
N THR A 37 -7.92 1.00 -10.15
CA THR A 37 -6.55 0.97 -10.69
C THR A 37 -5.66 1.98 -9.97
N HIS A 38 -6.12 3.23 -9.84
CA HIS A 38 -5.39 4.27 -9.13
C HIS A 38 -5.17 3.90 -7.65
N SER A 39 -6.19 3.37 -6.98
CA SER A 39 -6.07 2.93 -5.58
C SER A 39 -5.02 1.82 -5.41
N TRP A 40 -5.02 0.81 -6.28
CA TRP A 40 -4.07 -0.30 -6.20
C TRP A 40 -2.64 0.14 -6.50
N GLU A 41 -2.45 1.04 -7.45
CA GLU A 41 -1.14 1.63 -7.75
C GLU A 41 -0.60 2.39 -6.52
N GLN A 42 -1.42 3.26 -5.92
CA GLN A 42 -1.02 3.99 -4.71
C GLN A 42 -0.69 3.06 -3.54
N GLN A 43 -1.47 1.99 -3.34
CA GLN A 43 -1.17 0.98 -2.33
C GLN A 43 0.15 0.26 -2.61
N GLY A 44 0.44 -0.04 -3.87
CA GLY A 44 1.71 -0.64 -4.30
C GLY A 44 2.90 0.27 -3.98
N ILE A 45 2.79 1.55 -4.36
CA ILE A 45 3.80 2.58 -4.07
C ILE A 45 4.02 2.74 -2.56
N GLU A 46 2.96 2.80 -1.77
CA GLU A 46 3.07 2.95 -0.32
C GLU A 46 3.73 1.73 0.35
N LYS A 47 3.38 0.51 -0.11
CA LYS A 47 4.05 -0.73 0.32
C LYS A 47 5.54 -0.71 -0.05
N GLY A 48 5.88 -0.26 -1.26
CA GLY A 48 7.27 -0.09 -1.72
C GLY A 48 8.05 0.86 -0.82
N ARG A 49 7.54 2.08 -0.61
CA ARG A 49 8.15 3.09 0.27
C ARG A 49 8.34 2.59 1.71
N LYS A 50 7.38 1.84 2.25
CA LYS A 50 7.49 1.21 3.57
C LYS A 50 8.65 0.19 3.61
N LYS A 51 8.78 -0.66 2.59
CA LYS A 51 9.89 -1.62 2.49
C LYS A 51 11.24 -0.92 2.37
N GLU A 52 11.36 0.11 1.55
CA GLU A 52 12.59 0.91 1.41
C GLU A 52 13.04 1.53 2.73
N LYS A 53 12.12 2.17 3.45
CA LYS A 53 12.40 2.73 4.79
C LYS A 53 12.95 1.69 5.76
N ILE A 54 12.40 0.47 5.74
CA ILE A 54 12.88 -0.64 6.58
C ILE A 54 14.28 -1.09 6.16
N ILE A 55 14.54 -1.21 4.85
CA ILE A 55 15.86 -1.59 4.33
C ILE A 55 16.92 -0.56 4.74
N ILE A 56 16.62 0.73 4.59
CA ILE A 56 17.50 1.81 4.99
C ILE A 56 17.74 1.77 6.50
N ALA A 57 16.69 1.63 7.31
CA ALA A 57 16.82 1.53 8.77
C ALA A 57 17.73 0.35 9.17
N LYS A 58 17.57 -0.81 8.53
CA LYS A 58 18.44 -1.99 8.76
C LYS A 58 19.90 -1.71 8.40
N LYS A 59 20.15 -1.04 7.27
CA LYS A 59 21.51 -0.63 6.88
C LYS A 59 22.12 0.33 7.91
N MET A 60 21.39 1.35 8.32
CA MET A 60 21.86 2.31 9.34
C MET A 60 22.12 1.64 10.70
N LEU A 61 21.27 0.69 11.11
CA LEU A 61 21.52 -0.11 12.32
C LEU A 61 22.81 -0.93 12.21
N SER A 62 23.09 -1.52 11.05
CA SER A 62 24.30 -2.33 10.84
C SER A 62 25.60 -1.52 10.96
N ILE A 63 25.56 -0.23 10.63
CA ILE A 63 26.67 0.71 10.80
C ILE A 63 26.65 1.44 12.15
N LYS A 64 25.86 0.95 13.11
CA LYS A 64 25.74 1.46 14.49
C LYS A 64 25.30 2.93 14.59
N GLU A 65 24.56 3.42 13.61
CA GLU A 65 24.01 4.78 13.68
C GLU A 65 23.00 4.91 14.85
N PRO A 66 22.97 6.06 15.54
CA PRO A 66 22.06 6.26 16.67
C PRO A 66 20.59 6.13 16.26
N ILE A 67 19.79 5.48 17.11
CA ILE A 67 18.36 5.24 16.86
C ILE A 67 17.61 6.55 16.54
N ASN A 68 17.93 7.66 17.22
CA ASN A 68 17.30 8.96 16.96
C ASN A 68 17.54 9.45 15.52
N LYS A 69 18.75 9.24 14.98
CA LYS A 69 19.10 9.62 13.60
C LYS A 69 18.36 8.75 12.59
N ILE A 70 18.22 7.46 12.88
CA ILE A 70 17.46 6.51 12.04
C ILE A 70 15.98 6.90 12.00
N ILE A 71 15.39 7.24 13.15
CA ILE A 71 13.99 7.69 13.24
C ILE A 71 13.79 8.97 12.44
N ASN A 72 14.66 9.98 12.61
CA ASN A 72 14.56 11.24 11.88
C ASN A 72 14.70 11.06 10.37
N PHE A 73 15.63 10.20 9.92
CA PHE A 73 15.87 9.98 8.50
C PHE A 73 14.77 9.15 7.83
N THR A 74 14.30 8.08 8.48
CA THR A 74 13.32 7.15 7.88
C THR A 74 11.86 7.56 8.14
N GLY A 75 11.63 8.39 9.15
CA GLY A 75 10.30 8.73 9.65
C GLY A 75 9.57 7.57 10.33
N LEU A 76 10.29 6.49 10.70
CA LEU A 76 9.72 5.35 11.42
C LEU A 76 9.51 5.72 12.88
N LYS A 77 8.36 5.33 13.45
CA LYS A 77 8.06 5.56 14.87
C LYS A 77 8.61 4.42 15.72
N LYS A 78 9.19 4.77 16.86
CA LYS A 78 9.53 3.79 17.90
C LYS A 78 8.25 3.22 18.48
N ARG A 79 8.12 1.89 18.50
CA ARG A 79 7.03 1.23 19.24
C ARG A 79 7.32 1.42 20.74
N ARG A 80 6.40 2.03 21.48
CA ARG A 80 6.40 1.99 22.95
C ARG A 80 5.81 0.63 23.33
N ASN A 81 6.60 -0.20 24.01
CA ASN A 81 6.08 -1.33 24.77
C ASN A 81 5.56 -0.82 26.11
#